data_AF-A0A016TNE3-F1
#
_entry.id   AF-A0A016TNE3-F1
#
_cell.length_a   1.000
_cell.length_b   1.000
_cell.length_c   1.000
_cell.angle_alpha   90.00
_cell.angle_beta   90.00
_cell.angle_gamma   90.00
#
_symmetry.space_group_name_H-M   'P 1'
#
loop_
_entity.id
_entity.type
_entity.pdbx_description
1 polymer ?
#
loop_
_entity_poly.entity_id
_entity_poly.type
_entity_poly.pdbx_seq_one_letter_code
_entity_poly.pdbx_strand_id
1 'polypeptide(L)'
;MAAAITIDLVVASQREANFLRMIDRKAPLLYEADVVNQAIRRYETCWLPMQAAHPDMNVIPPLDVHWVWHTHMLSPLHYQEDCEKLCGKVIDHKLLSSDEIQKRYESSVRAWDTYCSPEPYDFLASPAASPSYKSICGYDIAAAVQRQRNFNYQLVDNLPSPCLADTLLVQKLVVNLILPFLSDTLLEEKLADNLFLDGMMTSNLSTVIR
;
A
#
# COMPACT_ATOMS: atom_id res chain seq x y z
N MET A 1 -17.50 -23.98 -4.50
CA MET A 1 -16.31 -24.18 -3.63
C MET A 1 -15.80 -22.80 -3.31
N ALA A 2 -16.12 -22.26 -2.14
CA ALA A 2 -15.56 -20.97 -1.70
C ALA A 2 -14.06 -21.18 -1.50
N ALA A 3 -13.22 -20.45 -2.23
CA ALA A 3 -11.79 -20.45 -1.98
C ALA A 3 -11.58 -19.90 -0.56
N ALA A 4 -11.13 -20.75 0.36
CA ALA A 4 -10.76 -20.28 1.69
C ALA A 4 -9.60 -19.30 1.53
N ILE A 5 -9.75 -18.10 2.08
CA ILE A 5 -8.68 -17.10 2.10
C ILE A 5 -7.64 -17.60 3.10
N THR A 6 -6.60 -18.27 2.60
CA THR A 6 -5.47 -18.80 3.40
C THR A 6 -4.43 -17.72 3.67
N ILE A 7 -4.87 -16.56 4.19
CA ILE A 7 -3.96 -15.48 4.56
C ILE A 7 -3.68 -15.57 6.06
N ASP A 8 -2.41 -15.69 6.42
CA ASP A 8 -1.98 -15.52 7.80
C ASP A 8 -2.04 -14.03 8.14
N LEU A 9 -3.11 -13.64 8.84
CA LEU A 9 -3.38 -12.25 9.18
C LEU A 9 -2.32 -11.65 10.12
N VAL A 10 -1.70 -12.46 10.98
CA VAL A 10 -0.63 -12.01 11.89
C VAL A 10 0.61 -11.65 11.06
N VAL A 11 1.01 -12.55 10.16
CA VAL A 11 2.15 -12.30 9.26
C VAL A 11 1.88 -11.12 8.34
N ALA A 12 0.68 -11.01 7.77
CA ALA A 12 0.29 -9.88 6.93
C ALA A 12 0.33 -8.55 7.68
N SER A 13 -0.22 -8.50 8.90
CA SER A 13 -0.23 -7.31 9.75
C SER A 13 1.17 -6.89 10.17
N GLN A 14 2.05 -7.84 10.47
CA GLN A 14 3.44 -7.54 10.80
C GLN A 14 4.21 -6.98 9.59
N ARG A 15 3.94 -7.48 8.39
CA ARG A 15 4.52 -6.98 7.13
C ARG A 15 4.04 -5.57 6.84
N GLU A 16 2.75 -5.31 7.02
CA GLU A 16 2.15 -3.97 6.91
C GLU A 16 2.82 -2.99 7.87
N ALA A 17 2.90 -3.33 9.16
CA ALA A 17 3.56 -2.49 10.15
C ALA A 17 5.04 -2.21 9.83
N ASN A 18 5.76 -3.21 9.32
CA ASN A 18 7.15 -3.05 8.88
C ASN A 18 7.27 -2.13 7.67
N PHE A 19 6.35 -2.25 6.71
CA PHE A 19 6.31 -1.38 5.54
C PHE A 19 6.04 0.08 5.95
N LEU A 20 5.02 0.33 6.77
CA LEU A 20 4.72 1.69 7.24
C LEU A 20 5.86 2.31 8.05
N ARG A 21 6.56 1.53 8.90
CA ARG A 21 7.79 1.99 9.58
C ARG A 21 8.92 2.33 8.60
N MET A 22 9.03 1.62 7.49
CA MET A 22 10.04 1.91 6.46
C MET A 22 9.71 3.22 5.73
N ILE A 23 8.43 3.46 5.42
CA ILE A 23 7.94 4.73 4.87
C ILE A 23 8.22 5.86 5.85
N ASP A 24 7.91 5.68 7.13
CA ASP A 24 8.10 6.72 8.15
C ASP A 24 9.56 7.13 8.34
N ARG A 25 10.49 6.18 8.36
CA ARG A 25 11.94 6.46 8.42
C ARG A 25 12.44 7.30 7.23
N LYS A 26 11.73 7.26 6.11
CA LYS A 26 12.01 8.03 4.89
C LYS A 26 10.97 9.16 4.67
N ALA A 27 10.08 9.37 5.65
CA ALA A 27 8.81 10.10 5.53
C ALA A 27 8.93 11.47 4.88
N PRO A 28 9.87 12.37 5.27
CA PRO A 28 9.76 13.76 4.85
C PRO A 28 9.66 13.89 3.33
N LEU A 29 10.46 13.11 2.59
CA LEU A 29 10.51 13.18 1.13
C LEU A 29 9.32 12.50 0.45
N LEU A 30 8.81 11.39 1.00
CA LEU A 30 7.74 10.60 0.36
C LEU A 30 6.35 11.27 0.42
N TYR A 31 6.22 12.37 1.17
CA TYR A 31 5.02 13.19 1.22
C TYR A 31 5.16 14.54 0.49
N GLU A 32 6.34 14.86 -0.05
CA GLU A 32 6.52 16.09 -0.84
C GLU A 32 5.79 15.98 -2.17
N ALA A 33 5.08 17.04 -2.56
CA ALA A 33 4.21 17.03 -3.74
C ALA A 33 4.95 16.61 -5.01
N ASP A 34 6.16 17.12 -5.23
CA ASP A 34 6.97 16.80 -6.42
C ASP A 34 7.38 15.32 -6.44
N VAL A 35 7.76 14.77 -5.28
CA VAL A 35 8.15 13.36 -5.14
C VAL A 35 6.94 12.46 -5.36
N VAL A 36 5.78 12.80 -4.80
CA VAL A 36 4.54 12.04 -4.97
C VAL A 36 4.09 12.06 -6.43
N ASN A 37 4.12 13.21 -7.09
CA ASN A 37 3.74 13.31 -8.51
C ASN A 37 4.69 12.51 -9.41
N GLN A 38 5.99 12.54 -9.14
CA GLN A 38 6.96 11.71 -9.87
C GLN A 38 6.74 10.22 -9.59
N ALA A 39 6.44 9.85 -8.35
CA ALA A 39 6.14 8.47 -7.98
C ALA A 39 4.87 7.95 -8.67
N ILE A 40 3.82 8.77 -8.77
CA ILE A 40 2.59 8.47 -9.55
C ILE A 40 2.93 8.25 -11.01
N ARG A 41 3.74 9.14 -11.62
CA ARG A 41 4.21 8.96 -13.00
C ARG A 41 4.93 7.62 -13.17
N ARG A 42 5.92 7.33 -12.32
CA ARG A 42 6.71 6.08 -12.37
C ARG A 42 5.84 4.85 -12.14
N TYR A 43 4.85 4.95 -11.25
CA TYR A 43 3.89 3.89 -10.99
C TYR A 43 3.03 3.57 -12.23
N GLU A 44 2.45 4.58 -12.86
CA GLU A 44 1.54 4.43 -14.01
C GLU A 44 2.26 4.09 -15.32
N THR A 45 3.43 4.69 -15.58
CA THR A 45 4.12 4.52 -16.87
C THR A 45 5.12 3.37 -16.89
N CYS A 46 5.61 2.94 -15.73
CA CYS A 46 6.69 1.96 -15.64
C CYS A 46 6.24 0.71 -14.90
N TRP A 47 5.82 0.86 -13.64
CA TRP A 47 5.57 -0.30 -12.77
C TRP A 47 4.35 -1.12 -13.18
N LEU A 48 3.18 -0.48 -13.31
CA LEU A 48 1.94 -1.18 -13.68
C LEU A 48 2.05 -1.91 -15.03
N PRO A 49 2.52 -1.27 -16.12
CA PRO A 49 2.69 -1.96 -17.40
C PRO A 49 3.70 -3.12 -17.33
N MET A 50 4.81 -2.96 -16.60
CA MET A 50 5.81 -4.01 -16.44
C MET A 50 5.22 -5.23 -15.71
N GLN A 51 4.51 -5.02 -14.60
CA GLN A 51 3.88 -6.13 -13.88
C GLN A 51 2.72 -6.77 -14.66
N ALA A 52 2.00 -5.98 -15.45
CA ALA A 52 0.96 -6.50 -16.33
C ALA A 52 1.55 -7.42 -17.40
N ALA A 53 2.67 -7.03 -18.01
CA ALA A 53 3.36 -7.82 -19.02
C ALA A 53 4.06 -9.06 -18.45
N HIS A 54 4.60 -8.97 -17.23
CA HIS A 54 5.43 -10.03 -16.62
C HIS A 54 4.98 -10.37 -15.19
N PRO A 55 3.76 -10.89 -14.98
CA PRO A 55 3.21 -11.11 -13.63
C PRO A 55 4.02 -12.09 -12.77
N ASP A 56 4.76 -13.02 -13.38
CA ASP A 56 5.60 -14.01 -12.69
C ASP A 56 6.97 -13.44 -12.25
N MET A 57 7.24 -12.16 -12.57
CA MET A 57 8.49 -11.52 -12.23
C MET A 57 8.54 -11.23 -10.73
N ASN A 58 9.38 -11.97 -10.02
CA ASN A 58 9.59 -11.80 -8.58
C ASN A 58 10.47 -10.59 -8.26
N VAL A 59 9.98 -9.39 -8.57
CA VAL A 59 10.66 -8.11 -8.34
C VAL A 59 9.91 -7.25 -7.33
N ILE A 60 10.61 -6.29 -6.77
CA ILE A 60 10.10 -5.30 -5.84
C ILE A 60 10.09 -3.91 -6.49
N PRO A 61 9.07 -3.08 -6.23
CA PRO A 61 9.05 -1.72 -6.72
C PRO A 61 10.05 -0.83 -5.97
N PRO A 62 10.51 0.27 -6.60
CA PRO A 62 11.09 1.40 -5.89
C PRO A 62 10.20 1.86 -4.73
N LEU A 63 10.81 2.41 -3.65
CA LEU A 63 10.08 2.69 -2.42
C LEU A 63 8.93 3.69 -2.59
N ASP A 64 9.14 4.73 -3.38
CA ASP A 64 8.16 5.75 -3.71
C ASP A 64 6.99 5.19 -4.56
N VAL A 65 7.30 4.36 -5.55
CA VAL A 65 6.30 3.63 -6.35
C VAL A 65 5.51 2.65 -5.46
N HIS A 66 6.19 1.94 -4.55
CA HIS A 66 5.55 1.03 -3.62
C HIS A 66 4.56 1.78 -2.73
N TRP A 67 4.93 2.98 -2.26
CA TRP A 67 4.07 3.81 -1.43
C TRP A 67 2.81 4.26 -2.17
N VAL A 68 2.96 4.80 -3.37
CA VAL A 68 1.83 5.20 -4.23
C VAL A 68 0.93 4.00 -4.53
N TRP A 69 1.52 2.86 -4.90
CA TRP A 69 0.74 1.65 -5.19
C TRP A 69 -0.05 1.18 -3.96
N HIS A 70 0.59 1.14 -2.79
CA HIS A 70 -0.07 0.77 -1.54
C HIS A 70 -1.24 1.72 -1.22
N THR A 71 -1.05 3.03 -1.34
CA THR A 71 -2.13 4.00 -1.06
C THR A 71 -3.28 3.93 -2.08
N HIS A 72 -2.99 3.56 -3.33
CA HIS A 72 -4.01 3.31 -4.35
C HIS A 72 -4.86 2.07 -3.99
N MET A 73 -4.23 0.99 -3.51
CA MET A 73 -4.92 -0.24 -3.05
C MET A 73 -5.93 0.00 -1.92
N LEU A 74 -5.76 1.06 -1.12
CA LEU A 74 -6.68 1.40 -0.02
C LEU A 74 -8.06 1.85 -0.51
N SER A 75 -8.22 2.09 -1.82
CA SER A 75 -9.51 2.28 -2.47
C SER A 75 -9.76 1.17 -3.51
N PRO A 76 -10.23 -0.03 -3.10
CA PRO A 76 -10.27 -1.22 -3.95
C PRO A 76 -11.07 -1.07 -5.24
N LEU A 77 -12.19 -0.32 -5.20
CA LEU A 77 -13.03 -0.09 -6.39
C LEU A 77 -12.27 0.70 -7.46
N HIS A 78 -11.74 1.87 -7.09
CA HIS A 78 -10.94 2.66 -8.02
C HIS A 78 -9.68 1.92 -8.46
N TYR A 79 -9.02 1.18 -7.56
CA TYR A 79 -7.86 0.38 -7.91
C TYR A 79 -8.17 -0.63 -9.02
N GLN A 80 -9.30 -1.33 -8.90
CA GLN A 80 -9.77 -2.27 -9.91
C GLN A 80 -10.03 -1.55 -11.25
N GLU A 81 -10.83 -0.47 -11.24
CA GLU A 81 -11.18 0.28 -12.45
C GLU A 81 -9.95 0.83 -13.18
N ASP A 82 -9.01 1.41 -12.44
CA ASP A 82 -7.79 1.98 -12.99
C ASP A 82 -6.84 0.89 -13.52
N CYS A 83 -6.72 -0.25 -12.84
CA CYS A 83 -5.93 -1.39 -13.34
C CYS A 83 -6.56 -2.03 -14.59
N GLU A 84 -7.87 -2.19 -14.63
CA GLU A 84 -8.58 -2.68 -15.82
C GLU A 84 -8.38 -1.73 -17.00
N LYS A 85 -8.43 -0.42 -16.76
CA LYS A 85 -8.20 0.61 -17.78
C LYS A 85 -6.75 0.65 -18.29
N LEU A 86 -5.77 0.58 -17.39
CA LEU A 86 -4.34 0.71 -17.72
C LEU A 86 -3.72 -0.59 -18.22
N CYS A 87 -4.13 -1.73 -17.66
CA CYS A 87 -3.45 -3.00 -17.79
C CYS A 87 -4.37 -4.13 -18.29
N GLY A 88 -5.68 -3.89 -18.38
CA GLY A 88 -6.67 -4.91 -18.74
C GLY A 88 -6.92 -5.96 -17.65
N LYS A 89 -6.30 -5.81 -16.48
CA LYS A 89 -6.39 -6.73 -15.34
C LYS A 89 -5.91 -6.07 -14.06
N VAL A 90 -6.42 -6.56 -12.93
CA VAL A 90 -5.92 -6.21 -11.59
C VAL A 90 -4.52 -6.79 -11.40
N ILE A 91 -3.62 -6.00 -10.80
CA ILE A 91 -2.25 -6.41 -10.51
C ILE A 91 -2.14 -6.80 -9.03
N ASP A 92 -1.66 -8.00 -8.75
CA ASP A 92 -1.53 -8.45 -7.36
C ASP A 92 -0.43 -7.69 -6.62
N HIS A 93 -0.77 -7.22 -5.41
CA HIS A 93 0.16 -6.57 -4.49
C HIS A 93 0.56 -7.53 -3.37
N LYS A 94 1.85 -7.50 -2.99
CA LYS A 94 2.35 -8.31 -1.89
C LYS A 94 3.44 -7.60 -1.11
N LEU A 95 3.23 -7.43 0.20
CA LEU A 95 4.29 -7.06 1.13
C LEU A 95 5.18 -8.25 1.47
N LEU A 96 6.48 -7.97 1.54
CA LEU A 96 7.53 -8.97 1.69
C LEU A 96 8.28 -8.77 3.01
N SER A 97 8.89 -9.84 3.52
CA SER A 97 9.84 -9.71 4.63
C SER A 97 11.14 -9.04 4.19
N SER A 98 11.92 -8.53 5.16
CA SER A 98 13.24 -7.95 4.88
C SER A 98 14.17 -8.91 4.13
N ASP A 99 14.12 -10.21 4.46
CA ASP A 99 14.94 -11.24 3.80
C ASP A 99 14.51 -11.45 2.34
N GLU A 100 13.20 -11.42 2.06
CA GLU A 100 12.67 -11.52 0.70
C GLU A 100 13.05 -10.29 -0.14
N ILE A 101 12.96 -9.10 0.46
CA ILE A 101 13.36 -7.82 -0.18
C ILE A 101 14.84 -7.88 -0.54
N GLN A 102 15.71 -8.26 0.41
CA GLN A 102 17.16 -8.33 0.19
C GLN A 102 17.53 -9.30 -0.94
N LYS A 103 16.88 -10.46 -1.00
CA LYS A 103 17.13 -11.47 -2.05
C LYS A 103 16.72 -10.99 -3.46
N ARG A 104 15.69 -10.14 -3.55
CA ARG A 104 15.12 -9.68 -4.83
C ARG A 104 15.65 -8.32 -5.28
N TYR A 105 16.37 -7.60 -4.42
CA TYR A 105 16.79 -6.22 -4.70
C TYR A 105 17.56 -6.10 -6.03
N GLU A 106 18.62 -6.88 -6.21
CA GLU A 106 19.46 -6.79 -7.42
C GLU A 106 18.71 -7.17 -8.70
N SER A 107 17.85 -8.20 -8.65
CA SER A 107 17.02 -8.56 -9.81
C SER A 107 15.99 -7.49 -10.15
N SER A 108 15.50 -6.76 -9.14
CA SER A 108 14.52 -5.69 -9.30
C SER A 108 15.13 -4.46 -9.94
N VAL A 109 16.35 -4.08 -9.52
CA VAL A 109 17.12 -3.03 -10.17
C VAL A 109 17.37 -3.38 -11.64
N ARG A 110 17.86 -4.60 -11.94
CA ARG A 110 18.11 -5.04 -13.31
C ARG A 110 16.85 -5.05 -14.18
N ALA A 111 15.74 -5.54 -13.64
CA ALA A 111 14.47 -5.53 -14.35
C ALA A 111 14.04 -4.09 -14.65
N TRP A 112 14.04 -3.23 -13.64
CA TRP A 112 13.70 -1.82 -13.80
C TRP A 112 14.57 -1.12 -14.85
N ASP A 113 15.89 -1.31 -14.82
CA ASP A 113 16.80 -0.73 -15.82
C ASP A 113 16.50 -1.25 -17.24
N THR A 114 15.95 -2.45 -17.37
CA THR A 114 15.57 -3.03 -18.67
C THR A 114 14.25 -2.45 -19.20
N TYR A 115 13.23 -2.32 -18.33
CA TYR A 115 11.88 -1.93 -18.74
C TYR A 115 11.61 -0.42 -18.66
N CYS A 116 12.29 0.28 -17.77
CA CYS A 116 11.94 1.64 -17.34
C CYS A 116 13.02 2.65 -17.73
N SER A 117 14.09 2.24 -18.42
CA SER A 117 15.15 3.13 -18.89
C SER A 117 14.60 4.31 -19.71
N PRO A 118 15.07 5.55 -19.48
CA PRO A 118 16.23 5.94 -18.67
C PRO A 118 15.91 6.26 -17.19
N GLU A 119 14.73 5.91 -16.68
CA GLU A 119 14.33 6.22 -15.31
C GLU A 119 15.14 5.37 -14.30
N PRO A 120 15.86 5.97 -13.34
CA PRO A 120 16.63 5.21 -12.36
C PRO A 120 15.71 4.46 -11.39
N TYR A 121 16.16 3.33 -10.85
CA TYR A 121 15.43 2.60 -9.80
C TYR A 121 15.36 3.41 -8.50
N ASP A 122 16.48 4.01 -8.08
CA ASP A 122 16.51 4.94 -6.96
C ASP A 122 15.85 6.26 -7.35
N PHE A 123 14.72 6.55 -6.73
CA PHE A 123 13.93 7.74 -7.01
C PHE A 123 14.65 9.04 -6.63
N LEU A 124 15.61 8.98 -5.70
CA LEU A 124 16.44 10.14 -5.34
C LEU A 124 17.43 10.52 -6.45
N ALA A 125 17.75 9.58 -7.33
CA ALA A 125 18.60 9.82 -8.50
C ALA A 125 17.80 10.32 -9.72
N SER A 126 16.45 10.35 -9.63
CA SER A 126 15.61 10.85 -10.70
C SER A 126 15.82 12.36 -10.88
N PRO A 127 15.99 12.86 -12.12
CA PRO A 127 16.08 14.29 -12.36
C PRO A 127 14.79 14.98 -11.90
N ALA A 128 14.93 16.00 -11.05
CA ALA A 128 13.83 16.86 -10.65
C ALA A 128 13.34 17.66 -11.87
N ALA A 129 12.02 17.68 -12.08
CA ALA A 129 11.29 18.26 -13.21
C ALA A 129 11.13 17.34 -14.44
N SER A 130 10.20 16.38 -14.33
CA SER A 130 9.43 15.97 -15.50
C SER A 130 8.33 17.01 -15.78
N PRO A 131 7.87 17.17 -17.04
CA PRO A 131 6.71 18.02 -17.36
C PRO A 131 5.49 17.64 -16.53
N SER A 132 4.48 18.51 -16.42
CA SER A 132 3.25 18.26 -15.65
C SER A 132 2.57 16.98 -16.13
N TYR A 133 2.92 15.86 -15.51
CA TYR A 133 2.36 14.57 -15.84
C TYR A 133 0.91 14.58 -15.37
N LYS A 134 -0.01 14.30 -16.29
CA LYS A 134 -1.41 14.14 -15.95
C LYS A 134 -1.65 12.66 -15.68
N SER A 135 -1.96 12.34 -14.43
CA SER A 135 -2.33 10.98 -14.03
C SER A 135 -3.48 10.45 -14.89
N ILE A 136 -3.36 9.19 -15.27
CA ILE A 136 -4.32 8.43 -16.06
C ILE A 136 -5.39 7.79 -15.15
N CYS A 137 -5.00 7.48 -13.91
CA CYS A 137 -5.88 7.00 -12.86
C CYS A 137 -6.98 8.03 -12.57
N GLY A 138 -8.21 7.53 -12.35
CA GLY A 138 -9.35 8.37 -11.97
C GLY A 138 -9.29 8.79 -10.50
N TYR A 139 -8.63 8.01 -9.65
CA TYR A 139 -8.49 8.28 -8.23
C TYR A 139 -7.36 9.26 -7.92
N ASP A 140 -7.62 10.21 -7.02
CA ASP A 140 -6.61 11.17 -6.55
C ASP A 140 -5.66 10.51 -5.54
N ILE A 141 -4.66 9.80 -6.09
CA ILE A 141 -3.65 9.10 -5.30
C ILE A 141 -2.80 10.09 -4.50
N ALA A 142 -2.55 11.30 -5.02
CA ALA A 142 -1.77 12.31 -4.31
C ALA A 142 -2.48 12.76 -3.02
N ALA A 143 -3.79 13.01 -3.10
CA ALA A 143 -4.59 13.29 -1.91
C ALA A 143 -4.65 12.09 -0.96
N ALA A 144 -4.72 10.85 -1.48
CA ALA A 144 -4.69 9.64 -0.66
C ALA A 144 -3.38 9.50 0.13
N VAL A 145 -2.23 9.77 -0.50
CA VAL A 145 -0.92 9.83 0.16
C VAL A 145 -0.91 10.85 1.31
N GLN A 146 -1.49 12.04 1.10
CA GLN A 146 -1.56 13.05 2.15
C GLN A 146 -2.45 12.64 3.33
N ARG A 147 -3.59 11.96 3.07
CA ARG A 147 -4.43 11.40 4.15
C ARG A 147 -3.66 10.40 5.01
N GLN A 148 -2.86 9.56 4.36
CA GLN A 148 -2.03 8.56 5.04
C GLN A 148 -0.87 9.15 5.85
N ARG A 149 -0.41 10.37 5.54
CA ARG A 149 0.64 11.06 6.30
C ARG A 149 0.29 11.18 7.78
N ASN A 150 -0.89 11.70 8.08
CA ASN A 150 -1.34 11.91 9.45
C ASN A 150 -1.54 10.59 10.21
N PHE A 151 -1.97 9.56 9.49
CA PHE A 151 -2.18 8.23 10.03
C PHE A 151 -0.88 7.51 10.39
N ASN A 152 0.11 7.54 9.49
CA ASN A 152 1.40 6.89 9.71
C ASN A 152 2.12 7.45 10.94
N TYR A 153 2.06 8.77 11.16
CA TYR A 153 2.58 9.37 12.40
C TYR A 153 1.89 8.80 13.65
N GLN A 154 0.56 8.71 13.65
CA GLN A 154 -0.19 8.18 14.80
C GLN A 154 0.09 6.70 15.05
N LEU A 155 0.29 5.90 14.02
CA LEU A 155 0.64 4.49 14.17
C LEU A 155 2.03 4.30 14.76
N VAL A 156 3.05 4.95 14.19
CA VAL A 156 4.46 4.71 14.55
C VAL A 156 4.73 5.13 16.00
N ASP A 157 4.14 6.22 16.46
CA ASP A 157 4.28 6.70 17.84
C ASP A 157 3.55 5.81 18.87
N ASN A 158 2.52 5.07 18.45
CA ASN A 158 1.65 4.27 19.33
C ASN A 158 1.76 2.75 19.14
N LEU A 159 2.77 2.29 18.39
CA LEU A 159 3.04 0.88 18.15
C LEU A 159 4.09 0.39 19.17
N PRO A 160 3.74 -0.56 20.06
CA PRO A 160 4.74 -1.16 20.94
C PRO A 160 5.81 -1.88 20.09
N SER A 161 7.03 -1.97 20.65
CA SER A 161 8.15 -2.72 20.08
C SER A 161 7.70 -4.07 19.50
N PRO A 162 8.37 -4.57 18.44
CA PRO A 162 7.91 -5.69 17.58
C PRO A 162 7.68 -7.05 18.27
N CYS A 163 7.76 -7.14 19.59
CA CYS A 163 7.62 -8.37 20.36
C CYS A 163 6.31 -8.52 21.18
N LEU A 164 5.42 -7.51 21.25
CA LEU A 164 4.42 -7.50 22.34
C LEU A 164 2.94 -7.23 22.02
N ALA A 165 2.48 -7.10 20.76
CA ALA A 165 1.04 -6.87 20.56
C ALA A 165 0.46 -7.28 19.20
N ASP A 166 0.49 -8.57 18.87
CA ASP A 166 -0.06 -9.07 17.60
C ASP A 166 -1.55 -8.76 17.44
N THR A 167 -2.37 -8.93 18.49
CA THR A 167 -3.82 -8.67 18.43
C THR A 167 -4.16 -7.17 18.35
N LEU A 168 -3.46 -6.33 19.12
CA LEU A 168 -3.71 -4.88 19.12
C LEU A 168 -3.22 -4.22 17.82
N LEU A 169 -2.15 -4.75 17.23
CA LEU A 169 -1.64 -4.34 15.93
C LEU A 169 -2.68 -4.62 14.83
N VAL A 170 -3.21 -5.85 14.77
CA VAL A 170 -4.26 -6.24 13.80
C VAL A 170 -5.49 -5.33 13.95
N GLN A 171 -5.99 -5.13 15.18
CA GLN A 171 -7.13 -4.25 15.41
C GLN A 171 -6.86 -2.80 14.99
N LYS A 172 -5.71 -2.24 15.35
CA LYS A 172 -5.35 -0.86 14.96
C LYS A 172 -5.18 -0.71 13.45
N LEU A 173 -4.64 -1.71 12.75
CA LEU A 173 -4.52 -1.69 11.30
C LEU A 173 -5.91 -1.78 10.65
N VAL A 174 -6.76 -2.73 11.05
CA VAL A 174 -8.12 -2.89 10.49
C VAL A 174 -8.96 -1.65 10.73
N VAL A 175 -9.04 -1.16 11.97
CA VAL A 175 -9.87 0.00 12.31
C VAL A 175 -9.41 1.25 11.57
N ASN A 176 -8.12 1.46 11.35
CA ASN A 176 -7.63 2.75 10.89
C ASN A 176 -7.09 2.77 9.44
N LEU A 177 -6.77 1.62 8.83
CA LEU A 177 -6.51 1.54 7.38
C LEU A 177 -7.77 1.23 6.59
N ILE A 178 -8.76 0.53 7.17
CA ILE A 178 -9.95 0.09 6.42
C ILE A 178 -11.13 1.05 6.66
N LEU A 179 -11.45 1.41 7.91
CA LEU A 179 -12.65 2.25 8.18
C LEU A 179 -12.63 3.64 7.50
N PRO A 180 -11.51 4.38 7.42
CA PRO A 180 -11.53 5.70 6.77
C PRO A 180 -11.78 5.65 5.26
N PHE A 181 -11.61 4.50 4.62
CA PHE A 181 -11.89 4.30 3.19
C PHE A 181 -13.28 3.67 2.96
N LEU A 182 -13.84 3.03 3.98
CA LEU A 182 -15.24 2.59 4.00
C LEU A 182 -16.23 3.74 4.15
N SER A 183 -15.83 4.90 4.68
CA SER A 183 -16.72 6.09 4.69
C SER A 183 -16.90 6.71 3.30
N ASP A 184 -15.92 6.53 2.40
CA ASP A 184 -15.98 7.04 1.03
C ASP A 184 -16.71 6.08 0.07
N THR A 185 -16.92 4.82 0.49
CA THR A 185 -17.70 3.82 -0.25
C THR A 185 -18.90 3.40 0.58
N LEU A 186 -20.05 4.01 0.30
CA LEU A 186 -21.38 3.57 0.79
C LEU A 186 -21.53 2.06 0.70
N LEU A 187 -21.32 1.36 1.82
CA LEU A 187 -21.72 -0.03 2.08
C LEU A 187 -21.57 -0.33 3.58
N GLU A 188 -22.12 0.54 4.44
CA GLU A 188 -22.18 0.29 5.89
C GLU A 188 -23.01 -0.96 6.26
N GLU A 189 -23.91 -1.46 5.40
CA GLU A 189 -24.78 -2.58 5.79
C GLU A 189 -24.25 -3.99 5.45
N LYS A 190 -23.36 -4.19 4.47
CA LYS A 190 -22.94 -5.57 4.06
C LYS A 190 -21.51 -5.96 4.44
N LEU A 191 -20.65 -4.99 4.73
CA LEU A 191 -19.29 -5.27 5.19
C LEU A 191 -19.22 -5.45 6.71
N ALA A 192 -20.09 -4.77 7.47
CA ALA A 192 -20.26 -5.03 8.90
C ALA A 192 -20.59 -6.52 9.13
N ASP A 193 -21.56 -7.08 8.42
CA ASP A 193 -21.96 -8.48 8.61
C ASP A 193 -20.88 -9.52 8.27
N ASN A 194 -19.87 -9.17 7.46
CA ASN A 194 -18.78 -10.09 7.07
C ASN A 194 -17.46 -9.86 7.85
N LEU A 195 -17.26 -8.67 8.43
CA LEU A 195 -16.10 -8.35 9.31
C LEU A 195 -16.40 -8.55 10.80
N PHE A 196 -17.69 -8.67 11.17
CA PHE A 196 -18.09 -9.27 12.45
C PHE A 196 -17.85 -10.78 12.39
N LEU A 197 -16.57 -11.17 12.38
CA LEU A 197 -16.14 -12.48 12.82
C LEU A 197 -16.60 -12.66 14.27
N ASP A 198 -17.74 -13.33 14.34
CA ASP A 198 -18.37 -13.96 15.48
C ASP A 198 -17.33 -14.45 16.50
N GLY A 199 -17.24 -13.75 17.63
CA GLY A 199 -16.62 -14.28 18.86
C GLY A 199 -15.40 -13.57 19.45
N MET A 200 -14.72 -12.62 18.79
CA MET A 200 -13.45 -12.08 19.32
C MET A 200 -13.49 -10.64 19.90
N MET A 201 -14.62 -9.93 19.79
CA MET A 201 -14.74 -8.51 20.19
C MET A 201 -15.74 -8.21 21.32
N THR A 202 -16.38 -9.22 21.92
CA THR A 202 -17.47 -8.97 22.88
C THR A 202 -17.01 -8.66 24.32
N SER A 203 -15.72 -8.77 24.65
CA SER A 203 -15.28 -8.58 26.04
C SER A 203 -14.78 -7.18 26.42
N ASN A 204 -14.68 -6.22 25.49
CA ASN A 204 -14.08 -4.90 25.81
C ASN A 204 -14.85 -3.65 25.36
N LEU A 205 -16.01 -3.80 24.70
CA LEU A 205 -16.81 -2.63 24.27
C LEU A 205 -17.89 -2.19 25.27
N SER A 206 -18.09 -2.90 26.38
CA SER A 206 -19.09 -2.53 27.39
C SER A 206 -18.66 -1.42 28.37
N THR A 207 -17.43 -0.89 28.26
CA THR A 207 -16.88 0.06 29.25
C THR A 207 -16.65 1.48 28.70
N VAL A 208 -16.82 1.73 27.40
CA VAL A 208 -16.53 3.05 26.80
C VAL A 208 -17.79 3.83 26.41
N ILE A 209 -18.99 3.32 26.72
CA ILE A 209 -20.22 4.12 26.63
C ILE A 209 -20.89 4.16 28.01
N ARG A 210 -20.41 5.09 28.84
CA ARG A 210 -21.19 5.83 29.84
C ARG A 210 -20.52 7.15 30.15
#